data_AF-A0A0E3M8E1-F1
#
_entry.id   AF-A0A0E3M8E1-F1
#
_cell.length_a   1.000
_cell.length_b   1.000
_cell.length_c   1.000
_cell.angle_alpha   90.00
_cell.angle_beta   90.00
_cell.angle_gamma   90.00
#
_symmetry.space_group_name_H-M   'P 1'
#
loop_
_entity.id
_entity.type
_entity.pdbx_description
1 polymer ?
#
loop_
_entity_poly.entity_id
_entity_poly.type
_entity_poly.pdbx_seq_one_letter_code
_entity_poly.pdbx_strand_id
1 'polypeptide(L)'
;MTKNSKIAILSILIIITTSIIIKQSLTLHKGFKSIEIPNKESRQFGNMSTSKWLTVKKISNKYNISEEEIFKAIEITPEKGDENIPIIELAKKYNKTPEEIKRNLKKFIKNNNNMEGKKHEQL
;
A
#
# COMPACT_ATOMS: atom_id res chain seq x y z
N MET A 1 42.44 -11.92 -24.53
CA MET A 1 41.47 -10.82 -24.74
C MET A 1 42.21 -9.55 -25.12
N THR A 2 41.95 -8.99 -26.30
CA THR A 2 42.57 -7.73 -26.74
C THR A 2 41.97 -6.55 -25.98
N LYS A 3 42.73 -5.45 -25.86
CA LYS A 3 42.30 -4.21 -25.19
C LYS A 3 40.94 -3.72 -25.74
N ASN A 4 40.74 -3.86 -27.04
CA ASN A 4 39.52 -3.45 -27.73
C ASN A 4 38.30 -4.31 -27.34
N SER A 5 38.48 -5.62 -27.15
CA SER A 5 37.38 -6.49 -26.67
C SER A 5 36.97 -6.18 -25.23
N LYS A 6 37.94 -5.84 -24.36
CA LYS A 6 37.64 -5.43 -22.98
C LYS A 6 36.83 -4.13 -22.93
N ILE A 7 37.21 -3.15 -23.76
CA ILE A 7 36.51 -1.88 -23.88
C ILE A 7 35.08 -2.08 -24.39
N ALA A 8 34.90 -2.90 -25.44
CA ALA A 8 33.58 -3.19 -26.01
C ALA A 8 32.63 -3.81 -24.97
N ILE A 9 33.12 -4.77 -24.17
CA ILE A 9 32.33 -5.40 -23.10
C ILE A 9 31.98 -4.39 -22.01
N LEU A 10 32.94 -3.54 -21.62
CA LEU A 10 32.71 -2.50 -20.63
C LEU A 10 31.62 -1.52 -21.09
N SER A 11 31.66 -1.10 -22.36
CA SER A 11 30.66 -0.22 -22.96
C SER A 11 29.27 -0.84 -22.95
N ILE A 12 29.15 -2.13 -23.30
CA ILE A 12 27.87 -2.86 -23.25
C ILE A 12 27.34 -2.92 -21.82
N LEU A 13 28.19 -3.23 -20.84
CA LEU A 13 27.80 -3.26 -19.43
C LEU A 13 27.28 -1.90 -18.95
N ILE A 14 27.97 -0.80 -19.29
CA ILE A 14 27.55 0.55 -18.94
C ILE A 14 26.17 0.87 -19.52
N ILE A 15 25.92 0.51 -20.78
CA ILE A 15 24.62 0.72 -21.44
C ILE A 15 23.52 -0.04 -20.69
N ILE A 16 23.76 -1.32 -20.39
CA ILE A 16 22.78 -2.16 -19.67
C ILE A 16 22.48 -1.59 -18.29
N THR A 17 23.50 -1.25 -17.50
CA THR A 17 23.31 -0.68 -16.16
C THR A 17 22.57 0.65 -16.22
N THR A 18 22.89 1.49 -17.19
CA THR A 18 22.23 2.80 -17.35
C THR A 18 20.75 2.62 -17.71
N SER A 19 20.43 1.69 -18.62
CA SER A 19 19.03 1.38 -18.96
C SER A 19 18.23 0.87 -17.75
N ILE A 20 18.83 0.03 -16.90
CA ILE A 20 18.19 -0.47 -15.68
C ILE A 20 17.91 0.67 -14.71
N ILE A 21 18.89 1.55 -14.48
CA ILE A 21 18.78 2.71 -13.59
C ILE A 21 17.68 3.66 -14.09
N ILE A 22 17.65 3.97 -15.38
CA ILE A 22 16.62 4.84 -15.98
C ILE A 22 15.23 4.23 -15.76
N LYS A 23 15.06 2.93 -16.02
CA LYS A 23 13.77 2.25 -15.84
C LYS A 23 13.31 2.30 -14.38
N GLN A 24 14.21 2.04 -13.42
CA GLN A 24 13.88 2.13 -12.00
C GLN A 24 13.54 3.57 -11.58
N SER A 25 14.29 4.56 -12.06
CA SER A 25 14.05 5.97 -11.78
C SER A 25 12.69 6.43 -12.31
N LEU A 26 12.31 6.04 -13.54
CA LEU A 26 10.99 6.33 -14.10
C LEU A 26 9.86 5.67 -13.30
N THR A 27 10.03 4.44 -12.85
CA THR A 27 9.05 3.76 -11.99
C THR A 27 8.88 4.48 -10.65
N LEU A 28 9.97 4.91 -10.02
CA LEU A 28 9.93 5.69 -8.79
C LEU A 28 9.25 7.04 -9.03
N HIS A 29 9.64 7.77 -10.08
CA HIS A 29 9.07 9.08 -10.40
C HIS A 29 7.56 9.01 -10.67
N LYS A 30 7.09 7.99 -11.42
CA LYS A 30 5.66 7.73 -11.59
C LYS A 30 4.97 7.40 -10.26
N GLY A 31 5.64 6.64 -9.40
CA GLY A 31 5.17 6.29 -8.06
C GLY A 31 5.11 7.48 -7.09
N PHE A 32 5.91 8.53 -7.31
CA PHE A 32 5.82 9.80 -6.58
C PHE A 32 4.75 10.72 -7.17
N LYS A 33 4.61 10.76 -8.50
CA LYS A 33 3.59 11.57 -9.17
C LYS A 33 2.16 11.07 -8.91
N SER A 34 2.00 9.78 -8.59
CA SER A 34 0.72 9.21 -8.16
C SER A 34 0.37 9.52 -6.69
N ILE A 35 1.19 10.28 -5.98
CA ILE A 35 0.91 10.70 -4.60
C ILE A 35 0.09 11.99 -4.69
N GLU A 36 -1.18 11.92 -4.28
CA GLU A 36 -2.07 13.09 -4.20
C GLU A 36 -1.55 14.12 -3.19
N ILE A 37 -1.81 15.41 -3.46
CA ILE A 37 -1.44 16.51 -2.56
C ILE A 37 -2.26 16.38 -1.26
N PRO A 38 -1.63 16.42 -0.08
CA PRO A 38 -2.33 16.16 1.18
C PRO A 38 -3.38 17.23 1.49
N ASN A 39 -4.65 16.81 1.59
CA ASN A 39 -5.77 17.61 2.08
C ASN A 39 -5.83 17.62 3.64
N LYS A 40 -6.67 18.49 4.25
CA LYS A 40 -6.75 18.62 5.72
C LYS A 40 -7.04 17.30 6.45
N GLU A 41 -7.88 16.45 5.86
CA GLU A 41 -8.17 15.11 6.40
C GLU A 41 -6.90 14.24 6.38
N SER A 42 -6.19 14.17 5.25
CA SER A 42 -4.96 13.37 5.11
C SER A 42 -3.85 13.73 6.11
N ARG A 43 -3.79 14.99 6.57
CA ARG A 43 -2.84 15.43 7.60
C ARG A 43 -3.19 14.88 8.99
N GLN A 44 -4.47 14.90 9.37
CA GLN A 44 -4.94 14.31 10.63
C GLN A 44 -4.79 12.79 10.65
N PHE A 45 -4.86 12.14 9.48
CA PHE A 45 -4.67 10.69 9.37
C PHE A 45 -3.19 10.23 9.32
N GLY A 46 -2.20 11.13 9.34
CA GLY A 46 -0.78 10.79 9.19
C GLY A 46 -0.42 10.27 7.79
N ASN A 47 -1.18 10.71 6.78
CA ASN A 47 -1.36 10.04 5.50
C ASN A 47 -0.46 10.61 4.38
N MET A 48 0.79 10.98 4.71
CA MET A 48 1.69 11.67 3.77
C MET A 48 2.41 10.74 2.78
N SER A 49 2.33 9.42 2.96
CA SER A 49 2.86 8.40 2.01
C SER A 49 2.31 6.98 2.26
N THR A 50 1.37 6.83 3.21
CA THR A 50 1.09 5.56 3.87
C THR A 50 0.10 4.66 3.16
N SER A 51 -0.58 5.08 2.09
CA SER A 51 -1.50 4.18 1.35
C SER A 51 -0.77 2.98 0.73
N LYS A 52 0.53 3.13 0.39
CA LYS A 52 1.41 2.00 0.02
C LYS A 52 1.85 1.12 1.18
N TRP A 53 1.66 1.54 2.44
CA TRP A 53 2.20 0.91 3.66
C TRP A 53 1.13 0.71 4.75
N LEU A 54 -0.15 0.86 4.40
CA LEU A 54 -1.28 0.68 5.29
C LEU A 54 -1.58 -0.82 5.31
N THR A 55 -1.37 -1.45 6.46
CA THR A 55 -1.57 -2.88 6.67
C THR A 55 -2.81 -3.10 7.52
N VAL A 56 -3.35 -4.32 7.53
CA VAL A 56 -4.52 -4.66 8.36
C VAL A 56 -4.21 -4.45 9.84
N LYS A 57 -3.01 -4.81 10.31
CA LYS A 57 -2.54 -4.56 11.68
C LYS A 57 -2.55 -3.09 12.10
N LYS A 58 -2.16 -2.19 11.18
CA LYS A 58 -2.21 -0.74 11.46
C LYS A 58 -3.65 -0.24 11.56
N ILE A 59 -4.56 -0.77 10.76
CA ILE A 59 -5.98 -0.41 10.82
C ILE A 59 -6.60 -0.94 12.10
N SER A 60 -6.33 -2.20 12.44
CA SER A 60 -6.76 -2.85 13.67
C SER A 60 -6.41 -2.01 14.90
N ASN A 61 -5.14 -1.65 15.06
CA ASN A 61 -4.68 -0.83 16.18
C ASN A 61 -5.29 0.58 16.20
N LYS A 62 -5.55 1.17 15.03
CA LYS A 62 -6.05 2.55 14.92
C LYS A 62 -7.52 2.68 15.30
N TYR A 63 -8.33 1.70 14.90
CA TYR A 63 -9.78 1.72 15.11
C TYR A 63 -10.24 0.76 16.21
N ASN A 64 -9.28 0.13 16.91
CA ASN A 64 -9.53 -0.89 17.92
C ASN A 64 -10.47 -2.00 17.44
N ILE A 65 -10.22 -2.48 16.22
CA ILE A 65 -10.99 -3.54 15.54
C ILE A 65 -10.11 -4.77 15.43
N SER A 66 -10.67 -5.97 15.54
CA SER A 66 -9.89 -7.18 15.31
C SER A 66 -9.42 -7.27 13.85
N GLU A 67 -8.22 -7.82 13.64
CA GLU A 67 -7.67 -8.05 12.30
C GLU A 67 -8.60 -8.97 11.48
N GLU A 68 -9.19 -9.97 12.13
CA GLU A 68 -10.14 -10.92 11.55
C GLU A 68 -11.39 -10.23 10.98
N GLU A 69 -11.97 -9.27 11.70
CA GLU A 69 -13.12 -8.51 11.21
C GLU A 69 -12.76 -7.64 10.00
N ILE A 70 -11.56 -7.08 9.98
CA ILE A 70 -11.07 -6.31 8.83
C ILE A 70 -10.88 -7.22 7.61
N PHE A 71 -10.28 -8.40 7.79
CA PHE A 71 -10.13 -9.39 6.73
C PHE A 71 -11.48 -9.88 6.18
N LYS A 72 -12.44 -10.13 7.08
CA LYS A 72 -13.81 -10.49 6.71
C LYS A 72 -14.49 -9.37 5.92
N ALA A 73 -14.30 -8.11 6.33
CA ALA A 73 -14.88 -6.96 5.63
C ALA A 73 -14.33 -6.79 4.21
N ILE A 74 -13.06 -7.14 3.96
CA ILE A 74 -12.44 -7.08 2.63
C ILE A 74 -12.56 -8.39 1.85
N GLU A 75 -13.31 -9.36 2.38
CA GLU A 75 -13.56 -10.67 1.77
C GLU A 75 -12.28 -11.44 1.43
N ILE A 76 -11.31 -11.39 2.34
CA ILE A 76 -10.04 -12.12 2.24
C ILE A 76 -9.99 -13.16 3.35
N THR A 77 -9.61 -14.39 2.99
CA THR A 77 -9.27 -15.43 3.97
C THR A 77 -7.79 -15.29 4.27
N PRO A 78 -7.39 -14.79 5.46
CA PRO A 78 -6.00 -14.45 5.74
C PRO A 78 -5.14 -15.69 5.98
N GLU A 79 -3.90 -15.64 5.50
CA GLU A 79 -2.82 -16.53 5.90
C GLU A 79 -1.97 -15.88 7.00
N LYS A 80 -1.21 -16.69 7.75
CA LYS A 80 -0.33 -16.18 8.81
C LYS A 80 0.68 -15.18 8.24
N GLY A 81 0.68 -13.95 8.78
CA GLY A 81 1.59 -12.87 8.38
C GLY A 81 0.97 -11.84 7.44
N ASP A 82 -0.23 -12.11 6.90
CA ASP A 82 -0.95 -11.20 6.01
C ASP A 82 -1.33 -9.87 6.68
N GLU A 83 -1.45 -9.85 8.00
CA GLU A 83 -1.77 -8.65 8.77
C GLU A 83 -0.72 -7.54 8.63
N ASN A 84 0.51 -7.92 8.28
CA ASN A 84 1.65 -7.03 8.09
C ASN A 84 1.87 -6.65 6.62
N ILE A 85 1.10 -7.23 5.68
CA ILE A 85 1.21 -6.92 4.25
C ILE A 85 0.46 -5.62 3.94
N PRO A 86 1.02 -4.71 3.14
CA PRO A 86 0.30 -3.53 2.69
C PRO A 86 -0.95 -3.89 1.90
N ILE A 87 -2.06 -3.18 2.12
CA ILE A 87 -3.35 -3.46 1.49
C ILE A 87 -3.27 -3.54 -0.05
N ILE A 88 -2.43 -2.71 -0.69
CA ILE A 88 -2.24 -2.76 -2.14
C ILE A 88 -1.59 -4.07 -2.60
N GLU A 89 -0.64 -4.60 -1.82
CA GLU A 89 0.01 -5.88 -2.10
C GLU A 89 -0.90 -7.05 -1.75
N LEU A 90 -1.67 -6.91 -0.67
CA LEU A 90 -2.72 -7.84 -0.29
C LEU A 90 -3.77 -7.99 -1.42
N ALA A 91 -4.17 -6.86 -2.03
CA ALA A 91 -5.08 -6.85 -3.18
C ALA A 91 -4.54 -7.68 -4.35
N LYS A 92 -3.24 -7.55 -4.64
CA LYS A 92 -2.58 -8.32 -5.70
C LYS A 92 -2.48 -9.80 -5.34
N LYS A 93 -2.10 -10.12 -4.10
CA LYS A 93 -1.97 -11.52 -3.61
C LYS A 93 -3.29 -12.27 -3.77
N TYR A 94 -4.41 -11.62 -3.45
CA TYR A 94 -5.74 -12.22 -3.47
C TYR A 94 -6.58 -11.89 -4.73
N ASN A 95 -5.95 -11.35 -5.78
CA ASN A 95 -6.60 -10.99 -7.05
C ASN A 95 -7.87 -10.13 -6.89
N LYS A 96 -7.84 -9.19 -5.93
CA LYS A 96 -8.90 -8.21 -5.67
C LYS A 96 -8.54 -6.87 -6.30
N THR A 97 -9.54 -6.08 -6.69
CA THR A 97 -9.28 -4.72 -7.19
C THR A 97 -9.03 -3.75 -6.01
N PRO A 98 -8.06 -2.82 -6.12
CA PRO A 98 -7.81 -1.82 -5.09
C PRO A 98 -9.07 -1.00 -4.72
N GLU A 99 -9.90 -0.71 -5.70
CA GLU A 99 -11.17 0.03 -5.56
C GLU A 99 -12.19 -0.74 -4.71
N GLU A 100 -12.30 -2.04 -4.92
CA GLU A 100 -13.20 -2.93 -4.16
C GLU A 100 -12.78 -3.00 -2.69
N ILE A 101 -11.49 -3.21 -2.41
CA ILE A 101 -10.98 -3.22 -1.04
C ILE A 101 -11.18 -1.86 -0.37
N LYS A 102 -10.87 -0.76 -1.06
CA LYS A 102 -11.06 0.60 -0.54
C LYS A 102 -12.53 0.86 -0.23
N ARG A 103 -13.45 0.46 -1.10
CA ARG A 103 -14.90 0.62 -0.91
C ARG A 103 -15.39 -0.17 0.30
N ASN A 104 -14.94 -1.42 0.44
CA ASN A 104 -15.35 -2.31 1.52
C ASN A 104 -14.80 -1.82 2.87
N LEU A 105 -13.51 -1.45 2.94
CA LEU A 105 -12.90 -0.84 4.13
C LEU A 105 -13.61 0.46 4.52
N LYS A 106 -13.92 1.34 3.55
CA LYS A 106 -14.61 2.62 3.83
C LYS A 106 -16.00 2.39 4.41
N LYS A 107 -16.76 1.43 3.87
CA LYS A 107 -18.09 1.05 4.41
C LYS A 107 -17.96 0.51 5.83
N PHE A 108 -16.99 -0.38 6.05
CA PHE A 108 -16.76 -1.02 7.33
C PHE A 108 -16.37 -0.01 8.42
N ILE A 109 -15.39 0.85 8.17
CA ILE A 109 -14.95 1.90 9.11
C ILE A 109 -16.09 2.90 9.39
N LYS A 110 -16.86 3.29 8.36
CA LYS A 110 -18.00 4.20 8.55
C LYS A 110 -19.07 3.59 9.46
N ASN A 111 -19.35 2.29 9.32
CA ASN A 111 -20.30 1.59 10.18
C ASN A 111 -19.78 1.47 11.62
N ASN A 112 -18.48 1.23 11.82
CA ASN A 112 -17.91 1.11 13.16
C ASN A 112 -17.79 2.45 13.89
N ASN A 113 -17.45 3.54 13.20
CA ASN A 113 -17.45 4.88 13.81
C ASN A 113 -18.86 5.32 14.27
N ASN A 114 -19.90 4.87 13.57
CA ASN A 114 -21.29 5.09 13.99
C ASN A 114 -21.67 4.25 15.23
N MET A 115 -20.90 3.23 15.61
CA MET A 115 -21.13 2.45 16.83
C MET A 115 -20.47 3.07 18.07
N GLU A 116 -19.33 3.76 17.94
CA GLU A 116 -18.74 4.52 19.05
C GLU A 116 -19.63 5.72 19.45
N GLY A 117 -20.28 6.39 18.50
CA GLY A 117 -21.24 7.46 18.79
C GLY A 117 -22.45 7.00 19.63
N LYS A 118 -22.88 5.75 19.50
CA LYS A 118 -24.01 5.20 20.26
C LYS A 118 -23.63 4.67 21.65
N LYS A 119 -22.35 4.39 21.91
CA LYS A 119 -21.88 3.98 23.25
C LYS A 119 -21.91 5.13 24.26
N HIS A 120 -21.85 6.38 23.79
CA HIS A 120 -21.88 7.56 24.66
C HIS A 120 -23.29 8.11 24.94
N GLU A 121 -24.33 7.62 24.26
CA GLU A 121 -25.74 8.02 24.53
C GLU A 121 -26.46 7.09 25.53
N GLN A 122 -25.79 6.06 26.04
CA GLN A 122 -26.35 5.10 27.00
C GLN A 122 -25.71 5.17 28.40
N LEU A 123 -25.01 6.26 28.73
CA LEU A 123 -24.55 6.57 30.09
C LEU A 123 -25.29 7.77 30.65
#